data_AF-A0A2S0VUH4-F1
#
_entry.id   AF-A0A2S0VUH4-F1
#
_cell.length_a   1.000
_cell.length_b   1.000
_cell.length_c   1.000
_cell.angle_alpha   90.00
_cell.angle_beta   90.00
_cell.angle_gamma   90.00
#
_symmetry.space_group_name_H-M   'P 1'
#
loop_
_entity.id
_entity.type
_entity.pdbx_description
1 polymer ?
#
loop_
_entity_poly.entity_id
_entity_poly.type
_entity_poly.pdbx_seq_one_letter_code
_entity_poly.pdbx_strand_id
1 'polypeptide(L)'
;MFSFCLDRNVKSVIKLISEYRLTLNRATRFFSVRFFSLLCLMSVAGCSQIPDNLTVPEGTQLTSYQSVLQNLEKKQPADTLVRWGGTIVRVDNLQTKSRIELVNFDLMSSTRPKVSDNSDGRFRIYVNGFLDPEIYQQGRSLSVLGTLTKSELGQVGEHELLFPVVNAQAIHLWKEQMSDDELIRMQHDLWRHHPSYYHQRLGLRYYYLNDTNQKKRSNKQRQKKANKGAKYEIHTTDSKKVN
;
A
#
# COMPACT_ATOMS: atom_id res chain seq x y z
N MET A 1 -7.24 16.49 87.58
CA MET A 1 -6.60 16.65 86.26
C MET A 1 -6.43 15.27 85.61
N PHE A 2 -7.53 14.53 85.50
CA PHE A 2 -7.64 13.41 84.58
C PHE A 2 -7.70 14.05 83.20
N SER A 3 -6.84 13.65 82.26
CA SER A 3 -7.32 13.02 81.05
C SER A 3 -6.21 12.84 80.02
N PHE A 4 -6.32 11.72 79.31
CA PHE A 4 -5.70 11.42 78.02
C PHE A 4 -4.21 11.05 77.99
N CYS A 5 -3.95 9.94 78.69
CA CYS A 5 -2.96 8.91 78.41
C CYS A 5 -3.21 8.20 77.04
N LEU A 6 -3.45 8.93 75.95
CA LEU A 6 -3.99 8.36 74.72
C LEU A 6 -3.35 8.95 73.47
N ASP A 7 -2.01 8.94 73.38
CA ASP A 7 -1.37 9.42 72.14
C ASP A 7 0.01 8.81 71.79
N ARG A 8 0.35 7.63 72.31
CA ARG A 8 1.51 6.86 71.78
C ARG A 8 1.09 5.60 71.02
N ASN A 9 0.05 4.90 71.47
CA ASN A 9 -0.35 3.65 70.84
C ASN A 9 -1.03 3.89 69.47
N VAL A 10 -1.84 4.96 69.35
CA VAL A 10 -2.54 5.32 68.10
C VAL A 10 -1.57 5.71 66.98
N LYS A 11 -0.51 6.48 67.30
CA LYS A 11 0.52 6.87 66.31
C LYS A 11 1.35 5.68 65.80
N SER A 12 1.63 4.69 66.65
CA SER A 12 2.35 3.47 66.26
C SER A 12 1.49 2.59 65.33
N VAL A 13 0.21 2.42 65.66
CA VAL A 13 -0.74 1.65 64.85
C VAL A 13 -1.00 2.34 63.50
N ILE A 14 -1.14 3.66 63.45
CA ILE A 14 -1.29 4.41 62.19
C ILE A 14 -0.02 4.29 61.32
N LYS A 15 1.17 4.32 61.92
CA LYS A 15 2.44 4.16 61.18
C LYS A 15 2.54 2.75 60.57
N LEU A 16 2.23 1.71 61.33
CA LEU A 16 2.19 0.31 60.86
C LEU A 16 1.15 0.10 59.75
N ILE A 17 -0.06 0.66 59.89
CA ILE A 17 -1.10 0.57 58.84
C ILE A 17 -0.68 1.33 57.58
N SER A 18 0.01 2.48 57.71
CA SER A 18 0.49 3.25 56.56
C SER A 18 1.61 2.52 55.79
N GLU A 19 2.53 1.87 56.49
CA GLU A 19 3.63 1.09 55.88
C GLU A 19 3.11 -0.20 55.22
N TYR A 20 2.10 -0.86 55.83
CA TYR A 20 1.39 -1.99 55.20
C TYR A 20 0.61 -1.56 53.95
N ARG A 21 -0.08 -0.40 53.97
CA ARG A 21 -0.78 0.14 52.79
C ARG A 21 0.17 0.50 51.66
N LEU A 22 1.34 1.07 51.99
CA LEU A 22 2.36 1.46 51.01
C LEU A 22 3.06 0.25 50.37
N THR A 23 3.30 -0.81 51.13
CA THR A 23 3.89 -2.06 50.63
C THR A 23 2.90 -2.85 49.77
N LEU A 24 1.61 -2.90 50.16
CA LEU A 24 0.54 -3.49 49.34
C LEU A 24 0.35 -2.75 48.00
N ASN A 25 0.39 -1.41 47.99
CA ASN A 25 0.29 -0.62 46.74
C ASN A 25 1.55 -0.68 45.86
N ARG A 26 2.75 -0.89 46.45
CA ARG A 26 3.97 -1.14 45.67
C ARG A 26 3.91 -2.52 45.02
N ALA A 27 3.52 -3.56 45.76
CA ALA A 27 3.44 -4.92 45.24
C ALA A 27 2.42 -5.06 44.09
N THR A 28 1.25 -4.42 44.20
CA THR A 28 0.23 -4.41 43.13
C THR A 28 0.67 -3.61 41.90
N ARG A 29 1.41 -2.50 42.06
CA ARG A 29 2.03 -1.76 40.95
C ARG A 29 3.14 -2.55 40.27
N PHE A 30 3.99 -3.26 41.03
CA PHE A 30 5.05 -4.08 40.46
C PHE A 30 4.46 -5.26 39.66
N PHE A 31 3.40 -5.88 40.16
CA PHE A 31 2.71 -6.96 39.46
C PHE A 31 1.99 -6.45 38.21
N SER A 32 1.30 -5.30 38.28
CA SER A 32 0.61 -4.73 37.12
C SER A 32 1.57 -4.23 36.03
N VAL A 33 2.71 -3.63 36.40
CA VAL A 33 3.72 -3.16 35.43
C VAL A 33 4.45 -4.33 34.78
N ARG A 34 4.77 -5.41 35.52
CA ARG A 34 5.36 -6.61 34.93
C ARG A 34 4.38 -7.36 34.03
N PHE A 35 3.12 -7.41 34.42
CA PHE A 35 2.06 -8.01 33.60
C PHE A 35 1.81 -7.19 32.32
N PHE A 36 1.74 -5.87 32.40
CA PHE A 36 1.64 -5.00 31.22
C PHE A 36 2.90 -5.07 30.33
N SER A 37 4.08 -5.20 30.93
CA SER A 37 5.35 -5.39 30.19
C SER A 37 5.38 -6.71 29.44
N LEU A 38 4.97 -7.82 30.08
CA LEU A 38 4.84 -9.13 29.44
C LEU A 38 3.76 -9.15 28.34
N LEU A 39 2.63 -8.49 28.58
CA LEU A 39 1.56 -8.37 27.57
C LEU A 39 2.02 -7.55 26.37
N CYS A 40 2.75 -6.45 26.59
CA CYS A 40 3.30 -5.63 25.52
C CYS A 40 4.36 -6.39 24.69
N LEU A 41 5.15 -7.26 25.35
CA LEU A 41 6.14 -8.10 24.68
C LEU A 41 5.51 -9.20 23.80
N MET A 42 4.32 -9.70 24.15
CA MET A 42 3.57 -10.67 23.32
C MET A 42 2.86 -10.05 22.11
N SER A 43 2.64 -8.74 22.11
CA SER A 43 1.86 -8.05 21.06
C SER A 43 2.63 -7.80 19.75
N VAL A 44 3.94 -8.06 19.69
CA VAL A 44 4.79 -7.69 18.53
C VAL A 44 4.97 -8.84 17.52
N ALA A 45 4.20 -9.92 17.63
CA ALA A 45 4.18 -10.96 16.59
C ALA A 45 3.30 -10.52 15.39
N GLY A 46 3.72 -9.49 14.68
CA GLY A 46 3.16 -9.13 13.38
C GLY A 46 3.76 -9.99 12.28
N CYS A 47 3.13 -11.10 11.92
CA CYS A 47 3.57 -11.91 10.78
C CYS A 47 3.25 -11.17 9.47
N SER A 48 4.25 -10.67 8.75
CA SER A 48 4.11 -10.26 7.36
C SER A 48 3.98 -11.51 6.48
N GLN A 49 2.86 -11.66 5.78
CA GLN A 49 2.65 -12.79 4.88
C GLN A 49 3.33 -12.52 3.54
N ILE A 50 4.51 -13.12 3.34
CA ILE A 50 5.24 -13.17 2.07
C ILE A 50 4.86 -14.47 1.37
N PRO A 51 4.53 -14.47 0.07
CA PRO A 51 4.21 -15.71 -0.63
C PRO A 51 5.45 -16.59 -0.78
N ASP A 52 5.27 -17.91 -0.60
CA ASP A 52 6.36 -18.90 -0.51
C ASP A 52 7.34 -18.84 -1.68
N ASN A 53 6.84 -18.54 -2.87
CA ASN A 53 7.64 -18.47 -4.09
C ASN A 53 8.51 -17.21 -4.21
N LEU A 54 8.31 -16.20 -3.36
CA LEU A 54 9.14 -14.98 -3.29
C LEU A 54 10.01 -14.91 -2.02
N THR A 55 10.01 -15.98 -1.22
CA THR A 55 10.83 -16.11 -0.03
C THR A 55 12.27 -16.43 -0.44
N VAL A 56 13.20 -15.73 0.19
CA VAL A 56 14.64 -15.96 0.03
C VAL A 56 15.26 -16.33 1.37
N PRO A 57 16.36 -17.11 1.41
CA PRO A 57 17.07 -17.42 2.64
C PRO A 57 17.51 -16.14 3.37
N GLU A 58 17.52 -16.17 4.70
CA GLU A 58 18.04 -15.07 5.50
C GLU A 58 19.51 -14.78 5.14
N GLY A 59 19.86 -13.50 5.03
CA GLY A 59 21.21 -13.06 4.64
C GLY A 59 21.45 -13.01 3.13
N THR A 60 20.47 -13.36 2.29
CA THR A 60 20.59 -13.19 0.83
C THR A 60 20.66 -11.70 0.47
N GLN A 61 21.70 -11.29 -0.24
CA GLN A 61 21.82 -9.91 -0.72
C GLN A 61 20.92 -9.71 -1.94
N LEU A 62 19.95 -8.79 -1.82
CA LEU A 62 19.07 -8.39 -2.91
C LEU A 62 19.47 -7.01 -3.42
N THR A 63 19.65 -6.87 -4.72
CA THR A 63 19.97 -5.58 -5.33
C THR A 63 18.73 -4.71 -5.46
N SER A 64 18.83 -3.45 -5.02
CA SER A 64 17.73 -2.49 -5.14
C SER A 64 17.60 -1.97 -6.56
N TYR A 65 16.37 -1.71 -6.99
CA TYR A 65 16.10 -1.14 -8.31
C TYR A 65 16.84 0.18 -8.56
N GLN A 66 16.85 1.07 -7.56
CA GLN A 66 17.52 2.37 -7.64
C GLN A 66 19.03 2.26 -7.89
N SER A 67 19.70 1.26 -7.29
CA SER A 67 21.13 1.05 -7.51
C SER A 67 21.47 0.65 -8.95
N VAL A 68 20.56 -0.04 -9.63
CA VAL A 68 20.72 -0.46 -11.03
C VAL A 68 20.48 0.70 -11.98
N LEU A 69 19.50 1.56 -11.69
CA LEU A 69 19.21 2.73 -12.51
C LEU A 69 20.39 3.69 -12.63
N GLN A 70 21.21 3.82 -11.59
CA GLN A 70 22.39 4.68 -11.62
C GLN A 70 23.46 4.17 -12.61
N ASN A 71 23.44 2.89 -12.98
CA ASN A 71 24.48 2.25 -13.80
C ASN A 71 23.88 1.22 -14.77
N LEU A 72 22.89 1.62 -15.58
CA LEU A 72 22.19 0.73 -16.53
C LEU A 72 23.09 0.13 -17.62
N GLU A 73 24.15 0.84 -17.99
CA GLU A 73 25.10 0.43 -19.02
C GLU A 73 26.13 -0.58 -18.50
N LYS A 74 26.35 -0.62 -17.18
CA LYS A 74 27.32 -1.53 -16.57
C LYS A 74 26.74 -2.94 -16.55
N LYS A 75 27.49 -3.89 -17.09
CA LYS A 75 27.16 -5.31 -16.98
C LYS A 75 27.17 -5.69 -15.50
N GLN A 76 25.99 -6.06 -14.99
CA GLN A 76 25.87 -6.56 -13.62
C GLN A 76 26.56 -7.93 -13.52
N PRO A 77 27.08 -8.29 -12.33
CA PRO A 77 27.61 -9.63 -12.09
C PRO A 77 26.60 -10.70 -12.51
N ALA A 78 27.12 -11.82 -13.06
CA ALA A 78 26.31 -13.00 -13.24
C ALA A 78 25.67 -13.37 -11.88
N ASP A 79 24.41 -13.79 -11.90
CA ASP A 79 23.64 -14.21 -10.72
C ASP A 79 23.27 -13.12 -9.70
N THR A 80 23.32 -11.84 -10.10
CA THR A 80 22.81 -10.75 -9.25
C THR A 80 21.30 -10.92 -9.01
N LEU A 81 20.93 -11.27 -7.78
CA LEU A 81 19.55 -11.57 -7.40
C LEU A 81 18.77 -10.29 -7.06
N VAL A 82 17.53 -10.22 -7.54
CA VAL A 82 16.62 -9.11 -7.31
C VAL A 82 15.24 -9.60 -6.92
N ARG A 83 14.59 -8.82 -6.04
CA ARG A 83 13.17 -8.96 -5.73
C ARG A 83 12.48 -7.63 -5.94
N TRP A 84 11.84 -7.47 -7.08
CA TRP A 84 11.20 -6.24 -7.50
C TRP A 84 9.72 -6.47 -7.71
N GLY A 85 8.96 -5.39 -7.86
CA GLY A 85 7.56 -5.50 -8.20
C GLY A 85 7.04 -4.22 -8.77
N GLY A 86 5.88 -4.35 -9.38
CA GLY A 86 5.35 -3.31 -10.20
C GLY A 86 3.93 -3.56 -10.66
N THR A 87 3.47 -2.66 -11.53
CA THR A 87 2.20 -2.81 -12.23
C THR A 87 2.47 -3.17 -13.68
N ILE A 88 1.73 -4.14 -14.21
CA ILE A 88 1.86 -4.62 -15.59
C ILE A 88 1.45 -3.51 -16.56
N VAL A 89 2.32 -3.20 -17.52
CA VAL A 89 2.03 -2.29 -18.63
C VAL A 89 1.69 -3.06 -19.89
N ARG A 90 2.47 -4.09 -20.20
CA ARG A 90 2.30 -4.90 -21.41
C ARG A 90 2.81 -6.32 -21.19
N VAL A 91 2.17 -7.29 -21.83
CA VAL A 91 2.61 -8.68 -21.92
C VAL A 91 2.77 -9.04 -23.39
N ASP A 92 3.96 -9.50 -23.77
CA ASP A 92 4.28 -9.97 -25.11
C ASP A 92 4.72 -11.45 -25.04
N ASN A 93 3.98 -12.35 -25.66
CA ASN A 93 4.36 -13.75 -25.75
C ASN A 93 5.31 -13.97 -26.93
N LEU A 94 6.54 -14.44 -26.66
CA LEU A 94 7.53 -14.82 -27.67
C LEU A 94 7.48 -16.34 -27.90
N GLN A 95 8.28 -16.85 -28.83
CA GLN A 95 8.28 -18.27 -29.21
C GLN A 95 8.44 -19.24 -28.03
N THR A 96 9.29 -18.92 -27.05
CA THR A 96 9.63 -19.83 -25.94
C THR A 96 9.44 -19.22 -24.55
N LYS A 97 9.15 -17.92 -24.48
CA LYS A 97 9.11 -17.16 -23.24
C LYS A 97 8.16 -15.97 -23.35
N SER A 98 7.67 -15.50 -22.23
CA SER A 98 6.82 -14.31 -22.13
C SER A 98 7.65 -13.14 -21.64
N ARG A 99 7.48 -11.98 -22.27
CA ARG A 99 8.08 -10.72 -21.84
C ARG A 99 7.00 -9.86 -21.20
N ILE A 100 7.22 -9.43 -19.96
CA ILE A 100 6.31 -8.51 -19.28
C ILE A 100 7.06 -7.20 -19.03
N GLU A 101 6.44 -6.08 -19.39
CA GLU A 101 6.91 -4.74 -19.04
C GLU A 101 6.15 -4.25 -17.81
N LEU A 102 6.89 -3.77 -16.80
CA LEU A 102 6.35 -3.33 -15.52
C LEU A 102 6.80 -1.92 -15.17
N VAL A 103 5.92 -1.17 -14.51
CA VAL A 103 6.28 0.05 -13.78
C VAL A 103 6.76 -0.34 -12.40
N ASN A 104 7.99 0.02 -12.03
CA ASN A 104 8.55 -0.29 -10.72
C ASN A 104 7.91 0.53 -9.60
N PHE A 105 7.61 -0.15 -8.49
CA PHE A 105 7.22 0.47 -7.24
C PHE A 105 7.95 -0.20 -6.07
N ASP A 106 8.15 0.56 -5.00
CA ASP A 106 8.63 0.00 -3.73
C ASP A 106 7.71 -1.13 -3.23
N LEU A 107 8.34 -2.14 -2.64
CA LEU A 107 7.64 -3.28 -2.09
C LEU A 107 7.26 -3.04 -0.62
N MET A 108 6.06 -3.47 -0.25
CA MET A 108 5.65 -3.59 1.15
C MET A 108 6.37 -4.76 1.83
N SER A 109 6.26 -4.89 3.14
CA SER A 109 6.80 -6.05 3.88
C SER A 109 6.25 -7.39 3.39
N SER A 110 5.03 -7.40 2.84
CA SER A 110 4.42 -8.56 2.18
C SER A 110 4.95 -8.84 0.77
N THR A 111 5.95 -8.08 0.30
CA THR A 111 6.47 -8.07 -1.08
C THR A 111 5.49 -7.61 -2.16
N ARG A 112 4.31 -7.13 -1.79
CA ARG A 112 3.35 -6.53 -2.73
C ARG A 112 3.79 -5.11 -3.13
N PRO A 113 3.68 -4.71 -4.41
CA PRO A 113 4.04 -3.36 -4.84
C PRO A 113 3.12 -2.31 -4.20
N LYS A 114 3.71 -1.22 -3.72
CA LYS A 114 3.00 -0.06 -3.20
C LYS A 114 2.70 0.91 -4.34
N VAL A 115 1.62 0.65 -5.06
CA VAL A 115 1.20 1.47 -6.21
C VAL A 115 0.92 2.90 -5.75
N SER A 116 1.49 3.87 -6.46
CA SER A 116 1.30 5.30 -6.21
C SER A 116 1.41 6.09 -7.52
N ASP A 117 1.15 7.40 -7.47
CA ASP A 117 1.31 8.29 -8.63
C ASP A 117 2.78 8.52 -9.00
N ASN A 118 3.71 8.18 -8.10
CA ASN A 118 5.15 8.26 -8.35
C ASN A 118 5.70 6.86 -8.63
N SER A 119 6.28 6.69 -9.82
CA SER A 119 6.98 5.48 -10.22
C SER A 119 8.48 5.70 -10.28
N ASP A 120 9.25 4.68 -9.92
CA ASP A 120 10.71 4.74 -9.99
C ASP A 120 11.25 4.53 -11.42
N GLY A 121 10.41 4.04 -12.33
CA GLY A 121 10.74 3.78 -13.73
C GLY A 121 10.12 2.49 -14.23
N ARG A 122 10.70 1.89 -15.28
CA ARG A 122 10.21 0.66 -15.89
C ARG A 122 11.30 -0.38 -16.01
N PHE A 123 10.91 -1.64 -15.88
CA PHE A 123 11.78 -2.79 -16.14
C PHE A 123 11.02 -3.85 -16.90
N ARG A 124 11.78 -4.79 -17.47
CA ARG A 124 11.23 -5.95 -18.18
C ARG A 124 11.57 -7.22 -17.42
N ILE A 125 10.65 -8.17 -17.47
CA ILE A 125 10.92 -9.52 -17.01
C ILE A 125 10.71 -10.51 -18.14
N TYR A 126 11.52 -11.56 -18.15
CA TYR A 126 11.32 -12.74 -18.97
C TYR A 126 10.88 -13.90 -18.10
N VAL A 127 9.76 -14.53 -18.47
CA VAL A 127 9.19 -15.70 -17.82
C VAL A 127 9.23 -16.84 -18.82
N ASN A 128 9.75 -18.00 -18.42
CA ASN A 128 9.81 -19.16 -19.31
C ASN A 128 8.39 -19.68 -19.60
N GLY A 129 8.10 -19.98 -20.86
CA GLY A 129 6.78 -20.43 -21.30
C GLY A 129 5.81 -19.31 -21.66
N PHE A 130 4.55 -19.70 -21.84
CA PHE A 130 3.44 -18.83 -22.24
C PHE A 130 2.69 -18.28 -21.02
N LEU A 131 2.36 -16.98 -21.05
CA LEU A 131 1.48 -16.34 -20.07
C LEU A 131 0.20 -15.87 -20.75
N ASP A 132 -0.93 -16.20 -20.15
CA ASP A 132 -2.24 -15.81 -20.64
C ASP A 132 -2.49 -14.29 -20.41
N PRO A 133 -2.63 -13.47 -21.46
CA PRO A 133 -2.90 -12.03 -21.31
C PRO A 133 -4.22 -11.73 -20.59
N GLU A 134 -5.20 -12.63 -20.63
CA GLU A 134 -6.47 -12.48 -19.92
C GLU A 134 -6.30 -12.58 -18.40
N ILE A 135 -5.27 -13.29 -17.94
CA ILE A 135 -4.92 -13.37 -16.52
C ILE A 135 -3.96 -12.24 -16.15
N TYR A 136 -2.91 -12.03 -16.95
CA TYR A 136 -1.85 -11.04 -16.72
C TYR A 136 -2.19 -9.67 -17.34
N GLN A 137 -3.35 -9.15 -16.96
CA GLN A 137 -3.87 -7.90 -17.52
C GLN A 137 -3.03 -6.68 -17.13
N GLN A 138 -3.07 -5.68 -18.00
CA GLN A 138 -2.54 -4.35 -17.71
C GLN A 138 -3.18 -3.78 -16.45
N GLY A 139 -2.39 -3.11 -15.60
CA GLY A 139 -2.87 -2.53 -14.35
C GLY A 139 -2.80 -3.48 -13.14
N ARG A 140 -2.59 -4.78 -13.34
CA ARG A 140 -2.42 -5.72 -12.23
C ARG A 140 -1.04 -5.60 -11.57
N SER A 141 -1.02 -5.74 -10.25
CA SER A 141 0.24 -5.76 -9.49
C SER A 141 0.90 -7.13 -9.57
N LEU A 142 2.21 -7.13 -9.84
CA LEU A 142 3.04 -8.32 -9.94
C LEU A 142 4.33 -8.11 -9.15
N SER A 143 4.77 -9.14 -8.46
CA SER A 143 6.10 -9.19 -7.84
C SER A 143 6.93 -10.30 -8.48
N VAL A 144 8.23 -10.08 -8.58
CA VAL A 144 9.17 -11.00 -9.23
C VAL A 144 10.38 -11.22 -8.34
N LEU A 145 10.87 -12.45 -8.32
CA LEU A 145 12.17 -12.85 -7.81
C LEU A 145 12.95 -13.45 -8.98
N GLY A 146 14.17 -12.99 -9.21
CA GLY A 146 14.97 -13.47 -10.33
C GLY A 146 16.36 -12.85 -10.41
N THR A 147 17.05 -13.11 -11.51
CA THR A 147 18.41 -12.63 -11.73
C THR A 147 18.44 -11.49 -12.74
N LEU A 148 19.28 -10.49 -12.47
CA LEU A 148 19.51 -9.42 -13.42
C LEU A 148 20.30 -9.92 -14.63
N THR A 149 19.91 -9.41 -15.78
CA THR A 149 20.54 -9.69 -17.06
C THR A 149 20.90 -8.38 -17.77
N LYS A 150 21.40 -8.48 -19.00
CA LYS A 150 21.77 -7.30 -19.79
C LYS A 150 20.52 -6.44 -20.04
N SER A 151 20.65 -5.14 -19.78
CA SER A 151 19.61 -4.16 -20.10
C SER A 151 19.27 -4.17 -21.59
N GLU A 152 18.00 -3.96 -21.92
CA GLU A 152 17.47 -4.02 -23.28
C GLU A 152 16.94 -2.65 -23.71
N LEU A 153 17.29 -2.21 -24.91
CA LEU A 153 16.71 -0.99 -25.49
C LEU A 153 15.24 -1.23 -25.84
N GLY A 154 14.44 -0.20 -25.69
CA GLY A 154 13.02 -0.28 -26.00
C GLY A 154 12.39 1.07 -26.17
N GLN A 155 11.23 1.09 -26.83
CA GLN A 155 10.49 2.32 -27.06
C GLN A 155 9.32 2.46 -26.09
N VAL A 156 9.20 3.64 -25.49
CA VAL A 156 8.02 4.09 -24.73
C VAL A 156 7.43 5.26 -25.50
N GLY A 157 6.37 4.99 -26.26
CA GLY A 157 5.87 5.98 -27.23
C GLY A 157 6.93 6.26 -28.29
N GLU A 158 7.37 7.51 -28.40
CA GLU A 158 8.38 7.94 -29.37
C GLU A 158 9.80 8.02 -28.77
N HIS A 159 9.96 7.68 -27.48
CA HIS A 159 11.25 7.77 -26.79
C HIS A 159 11.90 6.40 -26.66
N GLU A 160 13.19 6.33 -26.97
CA GLU A 160 14.02 5.14 -26.71
C GLU A 160 14.58 5.20 -25.29
N LEU A 161 14.31 4.16 -24.50
CA LEU A 161 14.78 3.99 -23.13
C LEU A 161 15.49 2.64 -22.98
N LEU A 162 16.48 2.62 -22.08
CA LEU A 162 17.17 1.40 -21.68
C LEU A 162 16.46 0.80 -20.46
N PHE A 163 15.99 -0.44 -20.59
CA PHE A 163 15.25 -1.14 -19.54
C PHE A 163 16.17 -2.12 -18.80
N PRO A 164 16.22 -2.09 -17.47
CA PRO A 164 16.68 -3.24 -16.69
C PRO A 164 15.87 -4.48 -17.05
N VAL A 165 16.56 -5.62 -17.17
CA VAL A 165 15.91 -6.88 -17.51
C VAL A 165 16.18 -7.92 -16.43
N VAL A 166 15.12 -8.54 -15.93
CA VAL A 166 15.17 -9.63 -14.95
C VAL A 166 14.74 -10.93 -15.62
N ASN A 167 15.54 -11.98 -15.48
CA ASN A 167 15.10 -13.34 -15.80
C ASN A 167 14.36 -13.89 -14.58
N ALA A 168 13.05 -14.11 -14.71
CA ALA A 168 12.20 -14.46 -13.58
C ALA A 168 12.42 -15.93 -13.19
N GLN A 169 12.75 -16.13 -11.91
CA GLN A 169 12.76 -17.46 -11.28
C GLN A 169 11.40 -17.77 -10.66
N ALA A 170 10.76 -16.75 -10.09
CA ALA A 170 9.41 -16.83 -9.55
C ALA A 170 8.67 -15.50 -9.74
N ILE A 171 7.36 -15.59 -10.00
CA ILE A 171 6.47 -14.44 -10.10
C ILE A 171 5.24 -14.65 -9.22
N HIS A 172 4.71 -13.58 -8.65
CA HIS A 172 3.46 -13.60 -7.90
C HIS A 172 2.52 -12.52 -8.42
N LEU A 173 1.37 -12.95 -8.93
CA LEU A 173 0.31 -12.06 -9.42
C LEU A 173 -0.68 -11.80 -8.30
N TRP A 174 -0.77 -10.54 -7.88
CA TRP A 174 -1.63 -10.15 -6.78
C TRP A 174 -3.10 -10.07 -7.22
N LYS A 175 -4.00 -10.37 -6.29
CA LYS A 175 -5.43 -10.09 -6.48
C LYS A 175 -5.64 -8.59 -6.60
N GLU A 176 -6.53 -8.22 -7.52
CA GLU A 176 -6.97 -6.84 -7.67
C GLU A 176 -7.58 -6.34 -6.36
N GLN A 177 -7.20 -5.13 -5.95
CA GLN A 177 -7.82 -4.48 -4.81
C GLN A 177 -9.09 -3.83 -5.30
N MET A 178 -10.20 -4.10 -4.62
CA MET A 178 -11.40 -3.29 -4.77
C MET A 178 -11.01 -1.84 -4.50
N SER A 179 -11.43 -0.94 -5.39
CA SER A 179 -11.20 0.49 -5.18
C SER A 179 -11.94 0.95 -3.92
N ASP A 180 -11.43 1.97 -3.23
CA ASP A 180 -12.10 2.54 -2.06
C ASP A 180 -13.55 2.96 -2.40
N ASP A 181 -13.77 3.50 -3.60
CA ASP A 181 -15.10 3.86 -4.11
C ASP A 181 -16.03 2.63 -4.20
N GLU A 182 -15.49 1.48 -4.60
CA GLU A 182 -16.22 0.24 -4.72
C GLU A 182 -16.53 -0.38 -3.35
N LEU A 183 -15.57 -0.33 -2.41
CA LEU A 183 -15.80 -0.72 -1.02
C LEU A 183 -16.85 0.18 -0.35
N ILE A 184 -16.77 1.49 -0.55
CA ILE A 184 -17.75 2.47 -0.07
C ILE A 184 -19.13 2.17 -0.67
N ARG A 185 -19.19 1.84 -1.97
CA ARG A 185 -20.46 1.50 -2.63
C ARG A 185 -21.06 0.22 -2.07
N MET A 186 -20.25 -0.83 -1.88
CA MET A 186 -20.72 -2.07 -1.24
C MET A 186 -21.22 -1.80 0.18
N GLN A 187 -20.51 -0.99 0.95
CA GLN A 187 -20.94 -0.60 2.28
C GLN A 187 -22.26 0.19 2.24
N HIS A 188 -22.39 1.16 1.33
CA HIS A 188 -23.61 1.96 1.18
C HIS A 188 -24.81 1.14 0.70
N ASP A 189 -24.60 0.10 -0.12
CA ASP A 189 -25.66 -0.81 -0.56
C ASP A 189 -26.14 -1.73 0.57
N LEU A 190 -25.25 -2.13 1.49
CA LEU A 190 -25.60 -2.84 2.73
C LEU A 190 -26.44 -1.94 3.67
N TRP A 191 -26.10 -0.65 3.79
CA TRP A 191 -26.89 0.30 4.59
C TRP A 191 -28.27 0.61 3.99
N ARG A 192 -28.44 0.50 2.67
CA ARG A 192 -29.74 0.68 1.99
C ARG A 192 -30.67 -0.53 2.12
N HIS A 193 -30.14 -1.72 2.38
CA HIS A 193 -30.90 -2.97 2.46
C HIS A 193 -31.22 -3.43 3.89
N HIS A 194 -30.95 -2.63 4.92
CA HIS A 194 -31.48 -2.93 6.25
C HIS A 194 -33.00 -2.69 6.25
N PRO A 195 -33.82 -3.72 6.53
CA PRO A 195 -35.24 -3.53 6.78
C PRO A 195 -35.40 -2.60 7.97
N SER A 196 -36.29 -1.61 7.84
CA SER A 196 -36.49 -0.46 8.72
C SER A 196 -36.97 -0.77 10.15
N TYR A 197 -36.71 -1.94 10.71
CA TYR A 197 -37.28 -2.39 11.98
C TYR A 197 -36.59 -1.85 13.24
N TYR A 198 -35.52 -1.04 13.13
CA TYR A 198 -34.79 -0.52 14.30
C TYR A 198 -34.75 1.00 14.47
N HIS A 199 -35.43 1.80 13.64
CA HIS A 199 -35.37 3.28 13.74
C HIS A 199 -36.55 3.97 14.43
N GLN A 200 -37.27 3.29 15.33
CA GLN A 200 -38.46 3.90 15.94
C GLN A 200 -38.23 4.67 17.26
N ARG A 201 -37.01 4.78 17.80
CA ARG A 201 -36.80 5.46 19.11
C ARG A 201 -35.56 6.32 19.31
N LEU A 202 -34.82 6.70 18.26
CA LEU A 202 -33.75 7.69 18.40
C LEU A 202 -33.85 8.70 17.27
N GLY A 203 -34.40 9.88 17.59
CA GLY A 203 -34.56 11.02 16.69
C GLY A 203 -33.24 11.70 16.33
N LEU A 204 -32.37 10.97 15.62
CA LEU A 204 -31.14 11.54 15.07
C LEU A 204 -31.41 12.05 13.65
N ARG A 205 -31.75 13.33 13.56
CA ARG A 205 -31.84 14.10 12.32
C ARG A 205 -30.43 14.35 11.80
N TYR A 206 -29.93 13.46 10.93
CA TYR A 206 -28.70 13.72 10.19
C TYR A 206 -28.98 14.72 9.07
N TYR A 207 -28.44 15.94 9.19
CA TYR A 207 -28.35 16.88 8.08
C TYR A 207 -27.31 16.37 7.08
N TYR A 208 -27.75 16.00 5.88
CA TYR A 208 -26.84 15.77 4.75
C TYR A 208 -26.21 17.11 4.34
N LEU A 209 -24.91 17.27 4.59
CA LEU A 209 -24.08 18.29 3.94
C LEU A 209 -23.72 17.79 2.54
N ASN A 210 -24.59 18.03 1.56
CA ASN A 210 -24.31 17.67 0.17
C ASN A 210 -24.71 18.82 -0.78
N ASP A 211 -23.88 19.86 -0.87
CA ASP A 211 -24.07 20.90 -1.89
C ASP A 211 -22.76 21.45 -2.51
N THR A 212 -21.58 21.16 -1.94
CA THR A 212 -20.31 21.70 -2.45
C THR A 212 -19.67 20.87 -3.56
N ASN A 213 -19.90 19.55 -3.58
CA ASN A 213 -19.26 18.64 -4.54
C ASN A 213 -20.00 18.54 -5.90
N GLN A 214 -21.32 18.73 -5.95
CA GLN A 214 -22.05 18.80 -7.21
C GLN A 214 -21.69 20.07 -8.01
N LYS A 215 -21.53 21.21 -7.32
CA LYS A 215 -21.11 22.47 -7.94
C LYS A 215 -19.70 22.38 -8.55
N LYS A 216 -18.76 21.69 -7.89
CA LYS A 216 -17.41 21.43 -8.43
C LYS A 216 -17.43 20.52 -9.67
N ARG A 217 -18.25 19.46 -9.69
CA ARG A 217 -18.39 18.58 -10.87
C ARG A 217 -19.03 19.29 -12.06
N SER A 218 -20.06 20.12 -11.82
CA SER A 218 -20.72 20.95 -12.84
C SER A 218 -19.76 21.97 -13.48
N ASN A 219 -18.98 22.70 -12.67
CA ASN A 219 -18.01 23.67 -13.20
C ASN A 219 -16.87 23.01 -13.99
N LYS A 220 -16.37 21.84 -13.56
CA LYS A 220 -15.33 21.09 -14.29
C LYS A 220 -15.85 20.57 -15.64
N GLN A 221 -17.13 20.19 -15.72
CA GLN A 221 -17.77 19.77 -16.98
C GLN A 221 -18.04 20.95 -17.92
N ARG A 222 -18.45 22.12 -17.41
CA ARG A 222 -18.61 23.35 -18.21
C ARG A 222 -17.28 23.84 -18.80
N GLN A 223 -16.19 23.83 -18.02
CA GLN A 223 -14.84 24.16 -18.52
C GLN A 223 -14.34 23.16 -19.57
N LYS A 224 -14.57 21.86 -19.39
CA LYS A 224 -14.22 20.86 -20.41
C LYS A 224 -14.99 21.02 -21.72
N LYS A 225 -16.27 21.43 -21.68
CA LYS A 225 -17.05 21.73 -22.89
C LYS A 225 -16.60 23.03 -23.57
N ALA A 226 -16.29 24.09 -22.80
CA ALA A 226 -15.76 25.34 -23.35
C ALA A 226 -14.39 25.15 -24.04
N ASN A 227 -13.47 24.39 -23.44
CA ASN A 227 -12.18 24.10 -24.06
C ASN A 227 -12.28 23.19 -25.29
N LYS A 228 -13.32 22.34 -25.37
CA LYS A 228 -13.59 21.54 -26.58
C LYS A 228 -14.15 22.43 -27.69
N GLY A 229 -15.07 23.35 -27.38
CA GLY A 229 -15.64 24.30 -28.35
C GLY A 229 -14.60 25.22 -28.98
N ALA A 230 -13.72 25.81 -28.15
CA ALA A 230 -12.63 26.67 -28.62
C ALA A 230 -11.64 25.93 -29.55
N LYS A 231 -11.46 24.61 -29.38
CA LYS A 231 -10.57 23.81 -30.22
C LYS A 231 -11.12 23.57 -31.64
N TYR A 232 -12.44 23.56 -31.82
CA TYR A 232 -13.05 23.40 -33.15
C TYR A 232 -13.23 24.72 -33.91
N GLU A 233 -13.32 25.84 -33.17
CA GLU A 233 -13.44 27.17 -33.78
C GLU A 233 -12.11 27.63 -34.42
N ILE A 234 -10.95 27.28 -33.82
CA ILE A 234 -9.62 27.60 -34.36
C ILE A 234 -9.33 26.85 -35.68
N HIS A 235 -9.89 25.67 -35.89
CA HIS A 235 -9.68 24.88 -37.12
C HIS A 235 -10.57 25.32 -38.30
N THR A 236 -11.61 26.11 -38.08
CA THR A 236 -12.56 26.50 -39.14
C THR A 236 -12.20 27.84 -39.79
N THR A 237 -11.36 28.66 -39.14
CA THR A 237 -10.96 30.00 -39.62
C THR A 237 -9.76 30.01 -40.56
N ASP A 238 -9.05 28.89 -40.73
CA ASP A 238 -7.82 28.82 -41.55
C ASP A 238 -8.04 28.22 -42.97
N SER A 239 -9.26 27.78 -43.29
CA SER A 239 -9.62 27.30 -44.65
C SER A 239 -10.37 28.32 -45.52
N LYS A 240 -10.28 29.63 -45.19
CA LYS A 240 -10.92 30.72 -45.99
C LYS A 240 -9.95 31.83 -46.42
N LYS A 241 -8.66 31.53 -46.60
CA LYS A 241 -7.68 32.46 -47.22
C LYS A 241 -6.73 31.77 -48.20
N VAL A 242 -7.27 31.02 -49.17
CA VAL A 242 -6.59 30.81 -50.47
C VAL A 242 -7.68 30.73 -51.54
N ASN A 243 -7.94 31.88 -52.17
CA ASN A 243 -8.36 32.07 -53.55
C ASN A 243 -8.29 33.56 -53.85
#